data_AF-A0A2D8QHN9-F1
#
_entry.id   AF-A0A2D8QHN9-F1
#
_cell.length_a   1.000
_cell.length_b   1.000
_cell.length_c   1.000
_cell.angle_alpha   90.00
_cell.angle_beta   90.00
_cell.angle_gamma   90.00
#
_symmetry.space_group_name_H-M   'P 1'
#
loop_
_entity.id
_entity.type
_entity.pdbx_description
1 polymer ?
#
loop_
_entity_poly.entity_id
_entity_poly.type
_entity_poly.pdbx_seq_one_letter_code
_entity_poly.pdbx_strand_id
1 'polypeptide(L)' 'VVAEDESTAARLIEAAIAAVSGPVIIDLADHHAGLADRLRDRGFVPRRPFLRMALHHPAPVGNPLHLYAAAGPEFG' A
#
# COMPACT_ATOMS: atom_id res chain seq x y z
N VAL A 1 5.84 0.34 0.88
CA VAL A 1 5.96 0.01 2.33
C VAL A 1 5.90 -1.49 2.50
N VAL A 2 6.94 -2.05 3.10
CA VAL A 2 7.02 -3.47 3.49
C VAL A 2 7.22 -3.53 4.99
N ALA A 3 6.44 -4.35 5.70
CA ALA A 3 6.49 -4.48 7.15
C ALA A 3 6.04 -5.88 7.59
N GLU A 4 6.40 -6.28 8.79
CA GLU A 4 6.00 -7.57 9.37
C GLU A 4 4.52 -7.60 9.77
N ASP A 5 3.97 -6.44 10.16
CA ASP A 5 2.59 -6.31 10.63
C ASP A 5 1.96 -4.96 10.24
N GLU A 6 0.62 -4.90 10.31
CA GLU A 6 -0.16 -3.74 9.86
C GLU A 6 0.06 -2.51 10.74
N SER A 7 0.33 -2.69 12.04
CA SER A 7 0.60 -1.57 12.96
C SER A 7 1.92 -0.88 12.61
N THR A 8 2.95 -1.66 12.31
CA THR A 8 4.24 -1.17 11.82
C THR A 8 4.07 -0.47 10.47
N ALA A 9 3.33 -1.07 9.53
CA ALA A 9 3.05 -0.48 8.23
C ALA A 9 2.33 0.87 8.35
N ALA A 10 1.29 0.94 9.19
CA ALA A 10 0.55 2.18 9.45
C ALA A 10 1.48 3.26 9.98
N ARG A 11 2.32 2.97 10.98
CA ARG A 11 3.29 3.94 11.52
C ARG A 11 4.25 4.49 10.46
N LEU A 12 4.73 3.64 9.56
CA LEU A 12 5.63 4.07 8.48
C LEU A 12 4.91 4.98 7.48
N ILE A 13 3.67 4.64 7.11
CA ILE A 13 2.85 5.46 6.22
C ILE A 13 2.53 6.81 6.85
N GLU A 14 2.20 6.84 8.15
CA GLU A 14 1.97 8.08 8.88
C GLU A 14 3.18 9.00 8.90
N ALA A 15 4.35 8.44 9.18
CA ALA A 15 5.59 9.20 9.14
C ALA A 15 5.86 9.78 7.74
N ALA A 16 5.57 9.01 6.67
CA ALA A 16 5.74 9.47 5.30
C ALA A 16 4.75 10.59 4.94
N ILE A 17 3.47 10.46 5.30
CA ILE A 17 2.45 11.49 5.08
C ILE A 17 2.84 12.79 5.80
N ALA A 18 3.31 12.69 7.05
CA ALA A 18 3.73 13.86 7.83
C ALA A 18 4.97 14.58 7.26
N ALA A 19 5.80 13.88 6.48
CA ALA A 19 7.04 14.41 5.91
C ALA A 19 6.85 15.06 4.52
N VAL A 20 5.70 14.86 3.87
CA VAL A 20 5.44 15.36 2.51
C VAL A 20 4.53 16.58 2.55
N SER A 21 4.89 17.61 1.77
CA SER A 21 4.03 18.76 1.52
C SER A 21 3.18 18.54 0.26
N GLY A 22 1.87 18.72 0.36
CA GLY A 22 0.95 18.63 -0.77
C GLY A 22 0.18 17.31 -0.88
N PRO A 23 -0.52 17.06 -2.00
CA PRO A 23 -1.33 15.87 -2.18
C PRO A 23 -0.49 14.58 -2.18
N VAL A 24 -0.98 13.56 -1.48
CA VAL A 24 -0.34 12.23 -1.41
C VAL A 24 -1.22 11.20 -2.10
N ILE A 25 -0.62 10.38 -2.94
CA ILE A 25 -1.23 9.19 -3.55
C ILE A 25 -0.44 7.97 -3.04
N ILE A 26 -1.17 6.92 -2.66
CA ILE A 26 -0.59 5.67 -2.15
C ILE A 26 -1.20 4.53 -2.94
N ASP A 27 -0.36 3.73 -3.60
CA ASP A 27 -0.79 2.48 -4.21
C ASP A 27 -0.82 1.39 -3.13
N LEU A 28 -1.97 1.29 -2.48
CA LEU A 28 -2.22 0.39 -1.36
C LEU A 28 -2.57 -1.02 -1.83
N ALA A 29 -1.99 -2.04 -1.19
CA ALA A 29 -2.40 -3.42 -1.39
C ALA A 29 -3.80 -3.66 -0.77
N ASP A 30 -4.69 -4.27 -1.54
CA ASP A 30 -6.12 -4.39 -1.23
C ASP A 30 -6.47 -5.45 -0.18
N HIS A 31 -5.56 -6.37 0.13
CA HIS A 31 -5.76 -7.42 1.13
C HIS A 31 -5.55 -6.97 2.58
N HIS A 32 -5.20 -5.70 2.81
CA HIS A 32 -5.03 -5.08 4.14
C HIS A 32 -6.17 -4.08 4.45
N ALA A 33 -7.36 -4.61 4.73
CA ALA A 33 -8.57 -3.80 4.93
C ALA A 33 -8.46 -2.78 6.07
N GLY A 34 -7.80 -3.14 7.19
CA GLY A 34 -7.66 -2.25 8.35
C GLY A 34 -6.85 -0.99 8.05
N LEU A 35 -5.83 -1.10 7.20
CA LEU A 35 -5.05 0.04 6.75
C LEU A 35 -5.83 0.95 5.79
N ALA A 36 -6.64 0.36 4.90
CA ALA A 36 -7.50 1.12 4.01
C ALA A 36 -8.50 1.99 4.80
N ASP A 37 -9.11 1.44 5.85
CA ASP A 37 -10.05 2.17 6.71
C ASP A 37 -9.36 3.32 7.46
N ARG A 38 -8.17 3.09 8.02
CA ARG A 38 -7.37 4.16 8.67
C ARG A 38 -7.03 5.31 7.73
N LEU A 39 -6.81 5.01 6.45
CA LEU A 39 -6.54 6.03 5.44
C LEU A 39 -7.83 6.79 5.07
N ARG A 40 -8.96 6.11 4.98
CA ARG A 40 -10.27 6.75 4.78
C ARG A 40 -10.61 7.72 5.92
N ASP A 41 -10.31 7.35 7.16
CA ASP A 41 -10.50 8.23 8.32
C ASP A 41 -9.64 9.51 8.24
N ARG A 42 -8.53 9.48 7.48
CA ARG A 42 -7.69 10.65 7.17
C ARG A 42 -8.12 11.42 5.92
N GLY A 43 -9.23 11.04 5.30
CA GLY A 43 -9.76 11.70 4.11
C GLY A 43 -9.17 11.19 2.79
N PHE A 44 -8.43 10.08 2.78
CA PHE A 44 -8.07 9.42 1.53
C PHE A 44 -9.31 8.82 0.87
N VAL A 45 -9.36 8.89 -0.46
CA VAL A 45 -10.43 8.31 -1.27
C VAL A 45 -9.82 7.35 -2.31
N PRO A 46 -10.46 6.19 -2.58
CA PRO A 46 -10.03 5.31 -3.66
C PRO A 46 -10.05 6.06 -5.00
N ARG A 47 -8.98 5.92 -5.79
CA ARG A 47 -8.84 6.59 -7.09
C ARG A 47 -9.03 5.63 -8.25
N ARG A 48 -8.25 4.54 -8.27
CA ARG A 48 -8.36 3.44 -9.24
C ARG A 48 -7.74 2.17 -8.65
N PRO A 49 -8.29 0.98 -8.94
CA PRO A 49 -7.62 -0.28 -8.63
C PRO A 49 -6.53 -0.58 -9.68
N PHE A 50 -5.53 -1.34 -9.26
CA PHE A 50 -4.57 -1.99 -10.15
C PHE A 50 -4.53 -3.49 -9.87
N LEU A 51 -4.30 -4.27 -10.92
CA LEU A 51 -4.11 -5.71 -10.79
C LEU A 51 -2.67 -6.06 -11.14
N ARG A 52 -1.96 -6.68 -10.21
CA ARG A 52 -0.61 -7.19 -10.46
C ARG A 52 -0.70 -8.45 -11.32
N MET A 53 0.00 -8.45 -12.46
CA MET A 53 0.03 -9.56 -13.40
C MET A 53 1.42 -10.18 -13.44
N ALA A 54 1.51 -11.49 -13.63
CA ALA A 54 2.77 -12.19 -13.80
C ALA A 54 2.65 -13.24 -14.90
N LEU A 55 3.56 -13.20 -15.87
CA LEU A 55 3.60 -14.17 -16.98
C LEU A 55 4.53 -15.33 -16.60
N HIS A 56 4.05 -16.56 -16.71
CA HIS A 56 4.79 -17.79 -16.35
C HIS A 56 5.26 -17.89 -14.89
N HIS A 57 4.67 -17.11 -13.98
CA HIS A 57 4.91 -17.20 -12.55
C HIS A 57 3.64 -17.70 -11.85
N PRO A 58 3.65 -18.94 -11.30
CA PRO A 58 2.46 -19.50 -10.65
C PRO A 58 2.22 -18.95 -9.24
N ALA A 59 3.17 -18.19 -8.68
CA ALA A 59 3.08 -17.60 -7.35
C ALA A 59 3.48 -16.12 -7.35
N PRO A 60 2.97 -15.31 -6.41
CA PRO A 60 3.41 -13.93 -6.23
C PRO A 60 4.91 -13.83 -5.96
N VAL A 61 5.55 -12.78 -6.49
CA VAL A 61 6.93 -12.45 -6.15
C VAL A 61 6.97 -11.76 -4.80
N GLY A 62 7.76 -12.31 -3.86
CA GLY A 62 7.85 -11.83 -2.48
C GLY A 62 6.75 -12.41 -1.58
N ASN A 63 6.54 -11.79 -0.41
CA ASN A 63 5.45 -12.15 0.49
C ASN A 63 4.35 -11.07 0.43
N PRO A 64 3.18 -11.36 -0.18
CA PRO A 64 2.07 -10.41 -0.22
C PRO A 64 1.68 -9.90 1.16
N LEU A 65 1.69 -10.77 2.18
CA LEU A 65 1.27 -10.41 3.54
C LEU A 65 2.14 -9.33 4.21
N HIS A 66 3.34 -9.09 3.68
CA HIS A 66 4.25 -8.06 4.18
C HIS A 66 4.23 -6.79 3.31
N LEU A 67 3.53 -6.80 2.16
CA LEU A 67 3.49 -5.70 1.21
C LEU A 67 2.22 -4.86 1.41
N TYR A 68 2.37 -3.67 1.99
CA TYR A 68 1.24 -2.78 2.28
C TYR A 68 1.05 -1.70 1.23
N ALA A 69 2.15 -1.17 0.66
CA ALA A 69 2.08 -0.18 -0.41
C ALA A 69 3.19 -0.41 -1.45
N ALA A 70 2.86 -0.32 -2.73
CA ALA A 70 3.81 -0.37 -3.82
C ALA A 70 4.52 0.98 -4.01
N ALA A 71 5.62 0.98 -4.77
CA ALA A 71 6.32 2.21 -5.17
C ALA A 71 5.69 2.89 -6.39
N GLY A 72 4.60 2.33 -6.92
CA GLY A 72 3.97 2.73 -8.19
C GLY A 72 3.60 1.49 -9.01
N PRO A 73 2.58 1.55 -9.87
CA PRO A 73 2.25 0.46 -10.80
C PRO A 73 3.38 0.15 -11.79
N GLU A 74 4.32 1.08 -11.99
CA GLU A 74 5.52 0.90 -12.81
C GLU A 74 6.58 0.01 -12.13
N PHE A 75 6.50 -0.18 -10.81
CA PHE A 75 7.54 -0.81 -10.00
C PHE A 75 7.07 -1.99 -9.14
N GLY A 76 5.77 -2.30 -9.10
CA GLY A 76 5.30 -3.55 -8.50
C GLY A 76 3.81 -3.63 -8.22
#